data_AF-A0D0T0-F1
#
_entry.id   AF-A0D0T0-F1
#
_cell.length_a   1.000
_cell.length_b   1.000
_cell.length_c   1.000
_cell.angle_alpha   90.00
_cell.angle_beta   90.00
_cell.angle_gamma   90.00
#
_symmetry.space_group_name_H-M   'P 1'
#
loop_
_entity.id
_entity.type
_entity.pdbx_description
1 polymer ?
#
loop_
_entity_poly.entity_id
_entity_poly.type
_entity_poly.pdbx_seq_one_letter_code
_entity_poly.pdbx_strand_id
1 'polypeptide(L)'
;MLIEPFHQDTIQDIAFNQNCSRFAIASSDQTLRILNKVDGKWEKSSEFKFSCSIAWKVKWADPKFGQLIAISSQSKAIQICEEKKQYQENLNGQKQIITLWKQRSLTLEKSELIADIYFGSKSNGLLLVIAYVDGIVQVHRAYENNQFRLEGEEITIMPYGIRALSWNQAPSDKDMSIFAGNDEKSRYLKLKHDNYNLQRIKTLSIWVLSHETQKLTFTKFFEFDEEKTVYDAQWANQNGKTYHQIAFATQEGAKIWQFRFIGESQVEKQNLILINLDSSPSCLPYRVQLNSLANLLTVSYELIANDEQQQTTTRDVKVFQLLNGNWIIKTITPEPNLIKDIQSLLSLPSVQLIQ
;
A
#
# COMPACT_ATOMS: atom_id res chain seq x y z
N MET A 1 10.43 -21.42 -4.02
CA MET A 1 11.14 -21.46 -2.73
C MET A 1 10.15 -20.99 -1.69
N LEU A 2 9.56 -21.90 -0.92
CA LEU A 2 8.72 -21.53 0.22
C LEU A 2 9.65 -21.00 1.31
N ILE A 3 9.41 -19.76 1.74
CA ILE A 3 10.00 -19.19 2.94
C ILE A 3 9.09 -19.69 4.06
N GLU A 4 9.54 -20.66 4.87
CA GLU A 4 8.72 -21.18 5.99
C GLU A 4 8.24 -20.01 6.87
N PRO A 5 7.01 -20.06 7.42
CA PRO A 5 6.44 -18.94 8.13
C PRO A 5 7.29 -18.65 9.36
N PHE A 6 8.10 -17.60 9.27
CA PHE A 6 8.92 -17.16 10.40
C PHE A 6 8.04 -16.70 11.57
N HIS A 7 6.80 -16.26 11.31
CA HIS A 7 5.88 -15.61 12.26
C HIS A 7 4.94 -16.58 12.98
N GLN A 8 4.58 -16.21 14.21
CA GLN A 8 3.69 -17.01 15.06
C GLN A 8 2.21 -16.82 14.71
N ASP A 9 1.91 -15.84 13.88
CA ASP A 9 0.56 -15.48 13.44
C ASP A 9 0.59 -14.90 12.01
N THR A 10 -0.59 -14.55 11.51
CA THR A 10 -0.90 -14.01 10.19
C THR A 10 0.00 -12.88 9.75
N ILE A 11 0.59 -13.02 8.58
CA ILE A 11 1.30 -11.95 7.89
C ILE A 11 0.24 -10.98 7.38
N GLN A 12 0.39 -9.71 7.73
CA GLN A 12 -0.54 -8.64 7.32
C GLN A 12 -0.03 -7.91 6.09
N ASP A 13 1.28 -7.69 6.01
CA ASP A 13 1.88 -7.02 4.87
C ASP A 13 3.36 -7.37 4.69
N ILE A 14 3.82 -7.26 3.45
CA ILE A 14 5.21 -7.47 3.05
C ILE A 14 5.62 -6.34 2.13
N ALA A 15 6.76 -5.71 2.41
CA ALA A 15 7.32 -4.69 1.53
C ALA A 15 8.80 -4.94 1.26
N PHE A 16 9.16 -4.90 -0.02
CA PHE A 16 10.56 -4.87 -0.46
C PHE A 16 11.11 -3.45 -0.36
N ASN A 17 12.40 -3.35 -0.07
CA ASN A 17 13.12 -2.10 -0.27
C ASN A 17 13.33 -1.83 -1.77
N GLN A 18 13.77 -0.61 -2.12
CA GLN A 18 13.82 -0.14 -3.52
C GLN A 18 14.68 -1.02 -4.45
N ASN A 19 15.76 -1.62 -3.94
CA ASN A 19 16.66 -2.48 -4.72
C ASN A 19 16.30 -3.98 -4.63
N CYS A 20 15.19 -4.32 -3.97
CA CYS A 20 14.74 -5.70 -3.73
C CYS A 20 15.79 -6.62 -3.10
N SER A 21 16.78 -6.06 -2.39
CA SER A 21 17.79 -6.84 -1.66
C SER A 21 17.35 -7.17 -0.24
N ARG A 22 16.30 -6.50 0.25
CA ARG A 22 15.70 -6.71 1.56
C ARG A 22 14.19 -6.67 1.46
N PHE A 23 13.51 -7.33 2.40
CA PHE A 23 12.10 -7.10 2.62
C PHE A 23 11.76 -7.12 4.10
N ALA A 24 10.68 -6.43 4.44
CA ALA A 24 10.10 -6.40 5.76
C ALA A 24 8.78 -7.16 5.76
N ILE A 25 8.52 -7.92 6.83
CA ILE A 25 7.28 -8.65 7.07
C ILE A 25 6.64 -8.08 8.33
N ALA A 26 5.38 -7.67 8.22
CA ALA A 26 4.53 -7.27 9.33
C ALA A 26 3.53 -8.39 9.65
N SER A 27 3.36 -8.74 10.92
CA SER A 27 2.47 -9.81 11.36
C SER A 27 1.55 -9.39 12.52
N SER A 28 0.44 -10.13 12.66
CA SER A 28 -0.45 -10.11 13.82
C SER A 28 0.23 -10.48 15.13
N ASP A 29 1.37 -11.18 15.10
CA ASP A 29 2.16 -11.48 16.29
C ASP A 29 2.88 -10.25 16.88
N GLN A 30 2.60 -9.07 16.33
CA GLN A 30 3.15 -7.77 16.75
C GLN A 30 4.65 -7.66 16.52
N THR A 31 5.21 -8.48 15.62
CA THR A 31 6.62 -8.38 15.22
C THR A 31 6.76 -7.85 13.80
N LEU A 32 7.83 -7.07 13.60
CA LEU A 32 8.38 -6.82 12.28
C LEU A 32 9.67 -7.62 12.13
N ARG A 33 9.79 -8.33 11.02
CA ARG A 33 11.05 -8.97 10.61
C ARG A 33 11.58 -8.39 9.35
N ILE A 34 12.91 -8.29 9.28
CA ILE A 34 13.64 -7.84 8.11
C ILE A 34 14.51 -8.98 7.64
N LEU A 35 14.36 -9.35 6.37
CA LEU A 35 15.16 -10.38 5.73
C LEU A 35 16.05 -9.74 4.66
N ASN A 36 17.29 -10.19 4.61
CA ASN A 36 18.26 -9.78 3.61
C ASN A 36 18.52 -10.93 2.64
N LYS A 37 18.77 -10.61 1.39
CA LYS A 37 19.23 -11.57 0.40
C LYS A 37 20.74 -11.75 0.54
N VAL A 38 21.17 -12.92 0.98
CA VAL A 38 22.58 -13.32 1.13
C VAL A 38 22.79 -14.57 0.29
N ASP A 39 23.70 -14.51 -0.68
CA ASP A 39 24.03 -15.62 -1.60
C ASP A 39 22.82 -16.31 -2.23
N GLY A 40 21.82 -15.51 -2.62
CA GLY A 40 20.59 -15.99 -3.25
C GLY A 40 19.54 -16.56 -2.28
N LYS A 41 19.85 -16.63 -0.99
CA LYS A 41 18.92 -17.06 0.07
C LYS A 41 18.46 -15.88 0.90
N TRP A 42 17.27 -16.01 1.49
CA TRP A 42 16.71 -15.01 2.38
C TRP A 42 17.01 -15.37 3.83
N GLU A 43 17.68 -14.48 4.54
CA GLU A 43 18.09 -14.69 5.93
C GLU A 43 17.54 -13.56 6.81
N LYS A 44 17.07 -13.92 8.01
CA LYS A 44 16.56 -12.96 8.99
C LYS A 44 17.71 -12.09 9.50
N SER A 45 17.66 -10.81 9.15
CA SER A 45 18.64 -9.79 9.55
C SER A 45 18.28 -9.12 10.87
N SER A 46 17.00 -8.89 11.11
CA SER A 46 16.54 -8.18 12.31
C SER A 46 15.10 -8.57 12.62
N GLU A 47 14.75 -8.50 13.90
CA GLU A 47 13.41 -8.73 14.41
C GLU A 47 13.18 -7.78 15.57
N PHE A 48 12.02 -7.13 15.59
CA PHE A 48 11.66 -6.28 16.70
C PHE A 48 10.14 -6.24 16.90
N LYS A 49 9.73 -6.08 18.16
CA LYS A 49 8.33 -5.96 18.55
C LYS A 49 7.83 -4.54 18.33
N PHE A 50 6.57 -4.43 17.95
CA PHE A 50 5.83 -3.20 17.82
C PHE A 50 4.97 -3.02 19.08
N SER A 51 5.03 -1.85 19.73
CA SER A 51 4.46 -1.66 21.06
C SER A 51 2.96 -1.38 21.09
N CYS A 52 2.33 -1.09 19.95
CA CYS A 52 0.98 -0.52 19.93
C CYS A 52 -0.16 -1.50 19.56
N SER A 53 0.04 -2.51 18.69
CA SER A 53 -0.91 -3.60 18.35
C SER A 53 -0.38 -4.47 17.20
N ILE A 54 -1.27 -5.25 16.55
CA ILE A 54 -1.08 -5.87 15.22
C ILE A 54 -0.55 -4.84 14.23
N ALA A 55 0.54 -5.18 13.54
CA ALA A 55 1.10 -4.41 12.45
C ALA A 55 0.24 -4.60 11.19
N TRP A 56 -0.09 -3.53 10.50
CA TRP A 56 -1.07 -3.52 9.40
C TRP A 56 -0.44 -3.30 8.03
N LYS A 57 0.18 -2.13 7.79
CA LYS A 57 0.91 -1.83 6.54
C LYS A 57 2.36 -1.56 6.83
N VAL A 58 3.23 -1.96 5.92
CA VAL A 58 4.67 -1.69 6.00
C VAL A 58 5.15 -1.04 4.70
N LYS A 59 5.93 0.04 4.80
CA LYS A 59 6.55 0.69 3.64
C LYS A 59 7.99 1.06 3.94
N TRP A 60 8.85 0.94 2.92
CA TRP A 60 10.21 1.44 2.95
C TRP A 60 10.26 2.88 2.43
N ALA A 61 11.05 3.73 3.08
CA ALA A 61 11.35 5.05 2.55
C ALA A 61 12.39 4.96 1.43
N ASP A 62 12.52 6.05 0.67
CA ASP A 62 13.61 6.20 -0.30
C ASP A 62 14.97 6.14 0.45
N PRO A 63 15.92 5.28 0.04
CA PRO A 63 17.23 5.12 0.66
C PRO A 63 18.03 6.42 0.80
N LYS A 64 17.72 7.46 0.02
CA LYS A 64 18.35 8.78 0.14
C LYS A 64 18.10 9.43 1.51
N PHE A 65 17.03 9.04 2.21
CA PHE A 65 16.71 9.49 3.56
C PHE A 65 17.24 8.52 4.64
N GLY A 66 18.03 7.52 4.25
CA GLY A 66 18.47 6.43 5.10
C GLY A 66 17.56 5.20 4.99
N GLN A 67 17.89 4.18 5.78
CA GLN A 67 17.11 2.94 5.84
C GLN A 67 15.99 3.13 6.86
N LEU A 68 14.83 3.53 6.37
CA LEU A 68 13.65 3.84 7.17
C LEU A 68 12.47 2.97 6.73
N ILE A 69 11.70 2.52 7.72
CA ILE A 69 10.47 1.76 7.53
C ILE A 69 9.37 2.45 8.33
N ALA A 70 8.20 2.66 7.71
CA ALA A 70 6.99 3.04 8.42
C ALA A 70 6.09 1.81 8.54
N ILE A 71 5.49 1.66 9.72
CA ILE A 71 4.58 0.56 10.04
C ILE A 71 3.34 1.19 10.65
N SER A 72 2.17 0.96 10.06
CA SER A 72 0.89 1.32 10.67
C SER A 72 0.35 0.18 11.52
N SER A 73 -0.50 0.52 12.48
CA SER A 73 -1.16 -0.46 13.33
C SER A 73 -2.68 -0.37 13.22
N GLN A 74 -3.35 -1.47 13.57
CA GLN A 74 -4.80 -1.47 13.72
C GLN A 74 -5.27 -0.55 14.86
N SER A 75 -4.42 -0.29 15.86
CA SER A 75 -4.64 0.68 16.93
C SER A 75 -4.37 2.14 16.56
N LYS A 76 -4.26 2.45 15.26
CA LYS A 76 -4.13 3.83 14.72
C LYS A 76 -2.78 4.50 15.04
N ALA A 77 -1.78 3.74 15.46
CA ALA A 77 -0.43 4.25 15.66
C ALA A 77 0.43 3.99 14.42
N ILE A 78 1.45 4.83 14.23
CA ILE A 78 2.50 4.58 13.25
C ILE A 78 3.83 4.49 14.00
N GLN A 79 4.65 3.50 13.66
CA GLN A 79 6.02 3.42 14.14
C GLN A 79 6.99 3.57 12.99
N ILE A 80 7.93 4.50 13.15
CA ILE A 80 9.04 4.71 12.25
C ILE A 80 10.25 3.97 12.81
N CYS A 81 10.80 3.06 12.01
CA CYS A 81 11.97 2.27 12.36
C CYS A 81 13.14 2.71 11.49
N GLU A 82 14.23 3.12 12.13
CA GLU A 82 15.43 3.65 11.48
C GLU A 82 16.64 2.75 11.75
N GLU A 83 17.30 2.28 10.70
CA GLU A 83 18.56 1.56 10.82
C GLU A 83 19.70 2.55 11.13
N LYS A 84 20.41 2.34 12.23
CA LYS A 84 21.64 3.04 12.58
C LYS A 84 22.78 2.04 12.66
N LYS A 85 23.91 2.39 12.05
CA LYS A 85 25.18 1.69 12.24
C LYS A 85 25.90 2.31 13.42
N GLN A 86 26.27 1.51 14.39
CA GLN A 86 27.04 1.94 15.55
C GLN A 86 28.35 1.17 15.61
N TYR A 87 29.44 1.87 15.92
CA TYR A 87 30.72 1.23 16.23
C TYR A 87 30.68 0.80 17.69
N GLN A 88 30.83 -0.49 17.93
CA GLN A 88 31.01 -1.07 19.25
C GLN A 88 32.43 -1.62 19.34
N GLU A 89 33.16 -1.23 20.38
CA GLU A 89 34.47 -1.83 20.68
C GLU A 89 34.25 -3.11 21.46
N ASN A 90 34.82 -4.21 20.95
CA ASN A 90 34.87 -5.47 21.67
C ASN A 90 35.90 -5.37 22.80
N LEU A 91 35.85 -6.31 23.75
CA LEU A 91 36.79 -6.39 24.89
C LEU A 91 38.28 -6.38 24.47
N ASN A 92 38.58 -6.74 23.22
CA ASN A 92 39.92 -6.75 22.63
C ASN A 92 40.30 -5.44 21.90
N GLY A 93 39.53 -4.36 22.05
CA GLY A 93 39.76 -3.07 21.40
C GLY A 93 39.45 -3.04 19.89
N GLN A 94 38.93 -4.13 19.32
CA GLN A 94 38.52 -4.19 17.91
C GLN A 94 37.16 -3.52 17.73
N LYS A 95 37.09 -2.58 16.78
CA LYS A 95 35.84 -1.90 16.39
C LYS A 95 35.01 -2.79 15.48
N GLN A 96 33.84 -3.20 15.95
CA GLN A 96 32.84 -3.91 15.16
C GLN A 96 31.69 -2.96 14.83
N ILE A 97 31.18 -3.02 13.60
CA ILE A 97 29.97 -2.29 13.21
C ILE A 97 28.78 -3.18 13.56
N ILE A 98 27.92 -2.69 14.45
CA ILE A 98 26.62 -3.30 14.74
C ILE A 98 25.50 -2.50 14.10
N THR A 99 24.45 -3.20 13.69
CA THR A 99 23.23 -2.60 13.16
C THR A 99 22.16 -2.58 14.23
N LEU A 100 21.60 -1.40 14.51
CA LEU A 100 20.52 -1.21 15.47
C LEU A 100 19.32 -0.54 14.79
N TRP A 101 18.13 -1.00 15.10
CA TRP A 101 16.87 -0.40 14.65
C TRP A 101 16.30 0.48 15.74
N LYS A 102 16.35 1.81 15.53
CA LYS A 102 15.74 2.78 16.44
C LYS A 102 14.26 2.94 16.07
N GLN A 103 13.39 2.63 17.02
CA GLN A 103 11.94 2.74 16.85
C GLN A 103 11.44 4.07 17.42
N ARG A 104 10.51 4.71 16.71
CA ARG A 104 9.86 5.96 17.14
C ARG A 104 8.39 5.88 16.84
N SER A 105 7.55 6.07 17.86
CA SER A 105 6.11 6.15 17.68
C SER A 105 5.73 7.55 17.18
N LEU A 106 4.89 7.60 16.16
CA LEU A 106 4.17 8.77 15.70
C LEU A 106 2.74 8.66 16.22
N THR A 107 2.40 9.50 17.19
CA THR A 107 1.03 9.63 17.70
C THR A 107 0.21 10.49 16.74
N LEU A 108 -0.92 9.96 16.30
CA LEU A 108 -1.85 10.66 15.43
C LEU A 108 -2.98 11.27 16.28
N GLU A 109 -3.35 12.52 16.00
CA GLU A 109 -4.49 13.17 16.67
C GLU A 109 -5.82 12.59 16.19
N LYS A 110 -5.87 12.18 14.92
CA LYS A 110 -7.06 11.63 14.28
C LYS A 110 -7.38 10.21 14.78
N SER A 111 -8.59 10.03 15.30
CA SER A 111 -9.07 8.77 15.86
C SER A 111 -9.75 7.85 14.82
N GLU A 112 -9.23 7.78 13.60
CA GLU A 112 -9.76 6.89 12.56
C GLU A 112 -8.76 5.80 12.16
N LEU A 113 -9.25 4.69 11.62
CA LEU A 113 -8.40 3.57 11.20
C LEU A 113 -7.59 3.94 9.95
N ILE A 114 -6.37 3.43 9.88
CA ILE A 114 -5.45 3.65 8.77
C ILE A 114 -5.76 2.63 7.68
N ALA A 115 -6.14 3.11 6.49
CA ALA A 115 -6.35 2.28 5.30
C ALA A 115 -4.99 1.90 4.68
N ASP A 116 -4.16 2.90 4.41
CA ASP A 116 -2.84 2.72 3.82
C ASP A 116 -1.88 3.83 4.24
N ILE A 117 -0.58 3.58 4.10
CA ILE A 117 0.49 4.56 4.32
C ILE A 117 1.43 4.55 3.13
N TYR A 118 2.06 5.67 2.83
CA TYR A 118 3.06 5.73 1.77
C TYR A 118 4.07 6.85 2.01
N PHE A 119 5.35 6.60 1.69
CA PHE A 119 6.36 7.66 1.73
C PHE A 119 6.27 8.53 0.47
N GLY A 120 6.01 9.83 0.65
CA GLY A 120 5.86 10.82 -0.41
C GLY A 120 7.19 11.32 -0.99
N SER A 121 7.08 12.35 -1.83
CA SER A 121 8.05 12.71 -2.86
C SER A 121 9.50 12.98 -2.50
N LYS A 122 10.34 12.73 -3.51
CA LYS A 122 11.73 13.13 -3.60
C LYS A 122 11.97 14.65 -3.48
N SER A 123 11.09 15.52 -3.98
CA SER A 123 11.34 16.98 -4.07
C SER A 123 11.01 17.73 -2.77
N ASN A 124 10.03 17.24 -2.02
CA ASN A 124 9.48 17.89 -0.82
C ASN A 124 10.04 17.34 0.50
N GLY A 125 11.25 16.76 0.47
CA GLY A 125 11.87 16.13 1.64
C GLY A 125 11.22 14.78 1.99
N LEU A 126 11.41 14.31 3.22
CA LEU A 126 10.86 13.02 3.64
C LEU A 126 9.43 13.21 4.13
N LEU A 127 8.46 12.81 3.31
CA LEU A 127 7.04 12.88 3.62
C LEU A 127 6.47 11.49 3.92
N LEU A 128 5.51 11.41 4.83
CA LEU A 128 4.67 10.26 5.07
C LEU A 128 3.21 10.66 4.89
N VAL A 129 2.58 10.05 3.90
CA VAL A 129 1.15 10.21 3.62
C VAL A 129 0.40 9.10 4.35
N ILE A 130 -0.63 9.48 5.10
CA ILE A 130 -1.50 8.56 5.85
C ILE A 130 -2.89 8.68 5.25
N ALA A 131 -3.40 7.57 4.72
CA ALA A 131 -4.76 7.47 4.23
C ALA A 131 -5.64 6.77 5.26
N TYR A 132 -6.76 7.38 5.60
CA TYR A 132 -7.72 6.86 6.56
C TYR A 132 -8.91 6.20 5.86
N VAL A 133 -9.53 5.24 6.54
CA VAL A 133 -10.69 4.50 6.00
C VAL A 133 -11.92 5.38 5.76
N ASP A 134 -12.00 6.56 6.39
CA ASP A 134 -13.06 7.55 6.20
C ASP A 134 -12.92 8.38 4.93
N GLY A 135 -11.84 8.20 4.17
CA GLY A 135 -11.64 8.94 2.93
C GLY A 135 -10.71 10.14 3.02
N ILE A 136 -10.24 10.44 4.23
CA ILE A 136 -9.39 11.59 4.49
C ILE A 136 -7.92 11.19 4.44
N VAL A 137 -7.08 12.13 4.01
CA VAL A 137 -5.62 11.95 3.94
C VAL A 137 -4.93 13.06 4.72
N GLN A 138 -3.86 12.67 5.42
CA GLN A 138 -2.93 13.57 6.09
C GLN A 138 -1.52 13.42 5.55
N VAL A 139 -0.76 14.52 5.53
CA VAL A 139 0.64 14.54 5.10
C VAL A 139 1.51 15.00 6.26
N HIS A 140 2.45 14.15 6.65
CA HIS A 140 3.43 14.43 7.69
C HIS A 140 4.82 14.59 7.08
N ARG A 141 5.55 15.63 7.50
CA ARG A 141 6.96 15.82 7.12
C ARG A 141 7.88 15.43 8.25
N ALA A 142 8.97 14.76 7.89
CA ALA A 142 10.07 14.51 8.80
C ALA A 142 10.93 15.77 8.98
N TYR A 143 11.16 16.13 10.23
CA TYR A 143 12.09 17.17 10.64
C TYR A 143 13.37 16.52 11.21
N GLU A 144 14.14 17.28 11.98
CA GLU A 144 15.36 16.82 12.63
C GLU A 144 15.17 15.45 13.31
N ASN A 145 16.16 14.58 13.10
CA ASN A 145 16.14 13.21 13.61
C ASN A 145 14.94 12.38 13.14
N ASN A 146 14.33 12.63 11.97
CA ASN A 146 13.18 11.87 11.47
C ASN A 146 11.96 11.91 12.41
N GLN A 147 11.73 13.05 13.07
CA GLN A 147 10.49 13.30 13.80
C GLN A 147 9.43 13.81 12.83
N PHE A 148 8.37 13.04 12.63
CA PHE A 148 7.29 13.39 11.72
C PHE A 148 6.28 14.33 12.41
N ARG A 149 5.88 15.40 11.73
CA ARG A 149 4.82 16.32 12.17
C ARG A 149 3.88 16.62 11.01
N LEU A 150 2.61 16.87 11.33
CA LEU A 150 1.59 17.25 10.35
C LEU A 150 2.01 18.57 9.67
N GLU A 151 1.98 18.63 8.34
CA GLU A 151 2.37 19.83 7.56
C GLU A 151 1.25 20.31 6.61
N GLY A 152 0.25 19.47 6.33
CA GLY A 152 -0.86 19.77 5.45
C GLY A 152 -2.20 19.87 6.18
N GLU A 153 -3.22 20.29 5.44
CA GLU A 153 -4.60 20.21 5.89
C GLU A 153 -5.17 18.81 5.66
N GLU A 154 -6.16 18.43 6.47
CA GLU A 154 -6.94 17.21 6.22
C GLU A 154 -7.77 17.41 4.96
N ILE A 155 -7.60 16.52 3.99
CA ILE A 155 -8.31 16.60 2.71
C ILE A 155 -9.11 15.32 2.51
N THR A 156 -10.40 15.48 2.25
CA THR A 156 -11.28 14.39 1.83
C THR A 156 -11.02 14.08 0.36
N ILE A 157 -10.40 12.92 0.10
CA ILE A 157 -10.07 12.46 -1.26
C ILE A 157 -11.13 11.49 -1.80
N MET A 158 -11.57 10.51 -0.99
CA MET A 158 -12.61 9.55 -1.38
C MET A 158 -13.78 9.58 -0.40
N PRO A 159 -14.93 10.15 -0.77
CA PRO A 159 -16.05 10.36 0.17
C PRO A 159 -16.73 9.08 0.67
N TYR A 160 -16.45 7.90 0.10
CA TYR A 160 -16.94 6.61 0.59
C TYR A 160 -15.87 5.75 1.28
N GLY A 161 -14.65 6.28 1.43
CA GLY A 161 -13.52 5.63 2.07
C GLY A 161 -12.41 5.23 1.09
N ILE A 162 -11.17 5.29 1.58
CA ILE A 162 -9.97 4.89 0.85
C ILE A 162 -9.62 3.43 1.17
N ARG A 163 -9.07 2.72 0.18
CA ARG A 163 -8.53 1.36 0.33
C ARG A 163 -7.04 1.27 0.07
N ALA A 164 -6.55 1.95 -0.95
CA ALA A 164 -5.16 1.86 -1.37
C ALA A 164 -4.63 3.18 -1.90
N LEU A 165 -3.32 3.34 -1.74
CA LEU A 165 -2.55 4.49 -2.18
C LEU A 165 -1.30 4.01 -2.90
N SER A 166 -1.00 4.63 -4.04
CA SER A 166 0.29 4.43 -4.72
C SER A 166 0.82 5.72 -5.30
N TRP A 167 2.14 5.83 -5.37
CA TRP A 167 2.84 7.07 -5.66
C TRP A 167 3.54 6.99 -7.01
N ASN A 168 3.48 8.06 -7.79
CA ASN A 168 4.20 8.15 -9.06
C ASN A 168 5.70 8.23 -8.79
N GLN A 169 6.46 7.28 -9.34
CA GLN A 169 7.91 7.19 -9.14
C GLN A 169 8.72 7.90 -10.23
N ALA A 170 8.07 8.43 -11.27
CA ALA A 170 8.70 9.11 -12.39
C ALA A 170 9.47 10.37 -11.93
N PRO A 171 10.79 10.48 -12.18
CA PRO A 171 11.60 11.58 -11.63
C PRO A 171 11.26 12.97 -12.18
N SER A 172 10.71 13.04 -13.39
CA SER A 172 10.42 14.29 -14.10
C SER A 172 9.01 14.84 -13.85
N ASP A 173 8.13 14.03 -13.29
CA ASP A 173 6.72 14.36 -13.15
C ASP A 173 6.47 15.16 -11.86
N LYS A 174 5.30 15.81 -11.80
CA LYS A 174 4.81 16.38 -10.54
C LYS A 174 4.64 15.27 -9.49
N ASP A 175 4.66 15.68 -8.23
CA ASP A 175 4.43 14.80 -7.08
C ASP A 175 3.00 14.26 -7.08
N MET A 176 2.79 13.13 -7.76
CA MET A 176 1.46 12.57 -7.99
C MET A 176 1.22 11.29 -7.22
N SER A 177 -0.02 11.11 -6.79
CA SER A 177 -0.51 9.91 -6.12
C SER A 177 -1.79 9.43 -6.78
N ILE A 178 -1.96 8.12 -6.87
CA ILE A 178 -3.25 7.48 -7.16
C ILE A 178 -3.89 7.05 -5.85
N PHE A 179 -5.17 7.37 -5.68
CA PHE A 179 -6.01 6.90 -4.59
C PHE A 179 -7.11 6.00 -5.14
N ALA A 180 -7.36 4.91 -4.44
CA ALA A 180 -8.41 3.93 -4.72
C ALA A 180 -9.40 3.85 -3.55
N GLY A 181 -10.70 3.75 -3.84
CA GLY A 181 -11.75 3.85 -2.84
C GLY A 181 -12.94 2.90 -3.02
N ASN A 182 -13.93 3.08 -2.15
CA ASN A 182 -15.18 2.31 -2.15
C ASN A 182 -16.22 2.90 -3.10
N ASP A 183 -17.05 2.01 -3.65
CA ASP A 183 -18.36 2.39 -4.19
C ASP A 183 -19.37 2.66 -3.06
N GLU A 184 -20.56 3.11 -3.45
CA GLU A 184 -21.64 3.44 -2.50
C GLU A 184 -22.08 2.23 -1.65
N LYS A 185 -22.11 1.03 -2.25
CA LYS A 185 -22.57 -0.19 -1.58
C LYS A 185 -21.59 -0.66 -0.52
N SER A 186 -20.30 -0.40 -0.75
CA SER A 186 -19.20 -0.78 0.12
C SER A 186 -18.69 0.38 0.98
N ARG A 187 -19.47 1.46 1.08
CA ARG A 187 -19.10 2.67 1.81
C ARG A 187 -18.71 2.38 3.26
N TYR A 188 -17.78 3.17 3.78
CA TYR A 188 -17.42 3.09 5.19
C TYR A 188 -18.61 3.54 6.07
N LEU A 189 -19.11 2.64 6.93
CA LEU A 189 -20.38 2.79 7.65
C LEU A 189 -20.47 4.02 8.55
N LYS A 190 -19.34 4.55 9.04
CA LYS A 190 -19.34 5.75 9.88
C LYS A 190 -19.57 7.05 9.11
N LEU A 191 -19.50 7.03 7.79
CA LEU A 191 -19.77 8.18 6.93
C LEU A 191 -21.29 8.38 6.85
N LYS A 192 -21.83 9.18 7.77
CA LYS A 192 -23.20 9.68 7.71
C LYS A 192 -23.22 10.81 6.67
N HIS A 193 -23.77 10.55 5.49
CA HIS A 193 -24.02 11.62 4.54
C HIS A 193 -25.48 11.67 4.12
N ASP A 194 -26.09 12.79 4.48
CA ASP A 194 -27.30 13.33 3.88
C ASP A 194 -26.88 14.01 2.56
N ASN A 195 -27.50 13.61 1.45
CA ASN A 195 -27.53 14.34 0.18
C ASN A 195 -26.19 14.68 -0.51
N TYR A 196 -25.27 13.71 -0.70
CA TYR A 196 -24.43 13.82 -1.89
C TYR A 196 -25.31 13.58 -3.12
N ASN A 197 -25.26 14.52 -4.07
CA ASN A 197 -25.99 14.46 -5.33
C ASN A 197 -25.87 13.07 -5.96
N LEU A 198 -26.93 12.62 -6.64
CA LEU A 198 -27.09 11.35 -7.37
C LEU A 198 -26.01 11.07 -8.47
N GLN A 199 -24.90 11.80 -8.49
CA GLN A 199 -23.77 11.54 -9.37
C GLN A 199 -23.00 10.34 -8.87
N ARG A 200 -22.73 9.40 -9.79
CA ARG A 200 -21.95 8.21 -9.51
C ARG A 200 -20.53 8.61 -9.13
N ILE A 201 -20.14 8.29 -7.90
CA ILE A 201 -18.81 8.58 -7.37
C ILE A 201 -17.80 7.67 -8.07
N LYS A 202 -16.69 8.27 -8.50
CA LYS A 202 -15.59 7.52 -9.09
C LYS A 202 -14.62 7.06 -8.01
N THR A 203 -14.15 5.83 -8.14
CA THR A 203 -13.41 5.12 -7.09
C THR A 203 -11.90 5.10 -7.32
N LEU A 204 -11.42 5.76 -8.39
CA LEU A 204 -10.01 5.84 -8.76
C LEU A 204 -9.68 7.25 -9.27
N SER A 205 -8.77 7.96 -8.58
CA SER A 205 -8.38 9.33 -8.97
C SER A 205 -6.90 9.65 -8.69
N ILE A 206 -6.33 10.50 -9.54
CA ILE A 206 -4.97 11.04 -9.43
C ILE A 206 -5.04 12.39 -8.74
N TRP A 207 -4.15 12.59 -7.77
CA TRP A 207 -4.00 13.83 -7.03
C TRP A 207 -2.55 14.28 -7.08
N VAL A 208 -2.35 15.60 -7.20
CA VAL A 208 -1.04 16.23 -7.16
C VAL A 208 -0.84 16.83 -5.78
N LEU A 209 0.31 16.55 -5.17
CA LEU A 209 0.77 17.23 -3.98
C LEU A 209 1.49 18.53 -4.41
N SER A 210 0.91 19.68 -4.07
CA SER A 210 1.47 20.99 -4.37
C SER A 210 1.78 21.79 -3.09
N HIS A 211 2.64 22.80 -3.25
CA HIS A 211 3.03 23.72 -2.18
C HIS A 211 2.59 25.15 -2.57
N GLU A 212 1.28 25.36 -2.64
CA GLU A 212 0.70 26.61 -3.14
C GLU A 212 0.75 27.76 -2.11
N THR A 213 0.69 27.47 -0.81
CA THR A 213 0.44 28.48 0.24
C THR A 213 1.26 28.28 1.53
N GLN A 214 2.50 27.79 1.44
CA GLN A 214 3.34 27.35 2.59
C GLN A 214 2.87 26.09 3.32
N LYS A 215 1.73 25.51 2.92
CA LYS A 215 1.27 24.20 3.37
C LYS A 215 1.25 23.23 2.20
N LEU A 216 1.45 21.95 2.50
CA LEU A 216 1.26 20.88 1.54
C LEU A 216 -0.23 20.57 1.38
N THR A 217 -0.70 20.54 0.14
CA THR A 217 -2.10 20.29 -0.20
C THR A 217 -2.20 19.34 -1.40
N PHE A 218 -3.19 18.45 -1.35
CA PHE A 218 -3.56 17.59 -2.46
C PHE A 218 -4.65 18.26 -3.30
N THR A 219 -4.38 18.42 -4.59
CA THR A 219 -5.36 18.88 -5.58
C THR A 219 -5.73 17.74 -6.53
N LYS A 220 -7.03 17.54 -6.77
CA LYS A 220 -7.49 16.49 -7.69
C LYS A 220 -7.03 16.86 -9.10
N PHE A 221 -6.27 15.98 -9.71
CA PHE A 221 -5.72 16.16 -11.05
C PHE A 221 -6.60 15.49 -12.10
N PHE A 222 -6.98 14.24 -11.85
CA PHE A 222 -7.76 13.46 -12.79
C PHE A 222 -8.59 12.39 -12.10
N GLU A 223 -9.69 12.00 -12.71
CA GLU A 223 -10.61 10.99 -12.19
C GLU A 223 -10.92 9.97 -13.29
N PHE A 224 -10.73 8.68 -12.97
CA PHE A 224 -10.98 7.61 -13.92
C PHE A 224 -12.47 7.26 -13.94
N ASP A 225 -12.90 6.66 -15.05
CA ASP A 225 -14.28 6.19 -15.21
C ASP A 225 -14.42 4.79 -14.59
N GLU A 226 -14.15 4.67 -13.30
CA GLU A 226 -14.32 3.44 -12.51
C GLU A 226 -15.28 3.74 -11.35
N GLU A 227 -16.31 2.91 -11.21
CA GLU A 227 -17.41 3.10 -10.27
C GLU A 227 -17.53 1.94 -9.29
N LYS A 228 -16.80 0.85 -9.53
CA LYS A 228 -16.71 -0.29 -8.62
C LYS A 228 -15.66 -0.03 -7.56
N THR A 229 -15.85 -0.61 -6.39
CA THR A 229 -14.82 -0.64 -5.35
C THR A 229 -13.49 -1.14 -5.92
N VAL A 230 -12.44 -0.34 -5.70
CA VAL A 230 -11.06 -0.68 -6.08
C VAL A 230 -10.34 -1.15 -4.82
N TYR A 231 -10.04 -2.44 -4.74
CA TYR A 231 -9.44 -3.06 -3.56
C TYR A 231 -7.98 -2.68 -3.36
N ASP A 232 -7.24 -2.60 -4.46
CA ASP A 232 -5.84 -2.22 -4.48
C ASP A 232 -5.50 -1.54 -5.81
N ALA A 233 -4.51 -0.64 -5.78
CA ALA A 233 -4.04 0.08 -6.95
C ALA A 233 -2.54 0.37 -6.82
N GLN A 234 -1.79 0.13 -7.90
CA GLN A 234 -0.37 0.42 -7.95
C GLN A 234 -0.01 1.20 -9.21
N TRP A 235 0.69 2.32 -9.01
CA TRP A 235 1.32 3.07 -10.07
C TRP A 235 2.62 2.38 -10.49
N ALA A 236 2.74 2.09 -11.78
CA ALA A 236 3.90 1.44 -12.35
C ALA A 236 5.09 2.40 -12.54
N ASN A 237 6.31 1.89 -12.42
CA ASN A 237 7.47 2.63 -12.87
C ASN A 237 7.42 2.85 -14.39
N GLN A 238 7.70 4.08 -14.84
CA GLN A 238 7.62 4.45 -16.25
C GLN A 238 8.72 3.77 -17.10
N ASN A 239 9.96 3.66 -16.59
CA ASN A 239 11.11 3.04 -17.27
C ASN A 239 11.29 3.42 -18.75
N GLY A 240 11.14 4.71 -19.07
CA GLY A 240 11.31 5.21 -20.44
C GLY A 240 10.11 4.99 -21.37
N LYS A 241 9.00 4.42 -20.88
CA LYS A 241 7.74 4.39 -21.64
C LYS A 241 7.18 5.80 -21.83
N THR A 242 6.57 6.07 -22.97
CA THR A 242 5.90 7.35 -23.28
C THR A 242 4.54 7.52 -22.58
N TYR A 243 4.14 6.53 -21.80
CA TYR A 243 2.86 6.47 -21.09
C TYR A 243 3.09 5.93 -19.67
N HIS A 244 2.19 6.29 -18.77
CA HIS A 244 2.09 5.76 -17.43
C HIS A 244 1.15 4.56 -17.39
N GLN A 245 1.34 3.69 -16.41
CA GLN A 245 0.47 2.55 -16.17
C GLN A 245 0.02 2.53 -14.71
N ILE A 246 -1.26 2.25 -14.49
CA ILE A 246 -1.80 1.95 -13.17
C ILE A 246 -2.50 0.61 -13.25
N ALA A 247 -2.02 -0.36 -12.47
CA ALA A 247 -2.73 -1.61 -12.27
C ALA A 247 -3.66 -1.47 -11.05
N PHE A 248 -4.85 -2.03 -11.12
CA PHE A 248 -5.82 -1.97 -10.03
C PHE A 248 -6.74 -3.20 -10.03
N ALA A 249 -7.18 -3.62 -8.85
CA ALA A 249 -8.09 -4.74 -8.65
C ALA A 249 -9.49 -4.26 -8.26
N THR A 250 -10.50 -4.84 -8.90
CA THR A 250 -11.92 -4.57 -8.65
C THR A 250 -12.67 -5.89 -8.51
N GLN A 251 -13.93 -5.82 -8.08
CA GLN A 251 -14.81 -7.00 -8.06
C GLN A 251 -14.97 -7.65 -9.46
N GLU A 252 -14.78 -6.89 -10.54
CA GLU A 252 -14.89 -7.37 -11.92
C GLU A 252 -13.60 -8.01 -12.44
N GLY A 253 -12.50 -7.92 -11.70
CA GLY A 253 -11.19 -8.39 -12.18
C GLY A 253 -10.08 -7.36 -11.97
N ALA A 254 -8.85 -7.77 -12.32
CA ALA A 254 -7.71 -6.88 -12.40
C ALA A 254 -7.68 -6.14 -13.74
N LYS A 255 -7.34 -4.85 -13.69
CA LYS A 255 -7.35 -3.93 -14.83
C LYS A 255 -6.04 -3.15 -14.86
N ILE A 256 -5.60 -2.74 -16.05
CA ILE A 256 -4.46 -1.82 -16.23
C ILE A 256 -4.89 -0.65 -17.09
N TRP A 257 -4.82 0.55 -16.53
CA TRP A 257 -4.96 1.80 -17.27
C TRP A 257 -3.60 2.21 -17.85
N GLN A 258 -3.57 2.51 -19.14
CA GLN A 258 -2.44 3.18 -19.82
C GLN A 258 -2.87 4.59 -20.22
N PHE A 259 -2.06 5.59 -19.87
CA PHE A 259 -2.40 6.98 -20.13
C PHE A 259 -1.15 7.86 -20.27
N ARG A 260 -1.31 9.04 -20.87
CA ARG A 260 -0.26 10.08 -20.93
C ARG A 260 -0.81 11.41 -20.43
N PHE A 261 0.05 12.25 -19.87
CA PHE A 261 -0.32 13.62 -19.54
C PHE A 261 -0.31 14.48 -20.79
N ILE A 262 -1.39 15.22 -21.03
CA ILE A 262 -1.45 16.28 -22.07
C ILE A 262 -1.54 17.62 -21.34
N GLY A 263 -0.47 18.39 -21.34
CA GLY A 263 -0.45 19.69 -20.68
C GLY A 263 -0.54 19.61 -19.15
N GLU A 264 -0.99 20.69 -18.52
CA GLU A 264 -0.81 20.88 -17.07
C GLU A 264 -1.79 20.12 -16.18
N SER A 265 -2.95 19.73 -16.72
CA SER A 265 -4.08 19.12 -15.97
C SER A 265 -4.95 18.17 -16.80
N GLN A 266 -4.46 17.64 -17.94
CA GLN A 266 -5.24 16.69 -18.74
C GLN A 266 -4.51 15.36 -18.89
N VAL A 267 -5.32 14.31 -19.02
CA VAL A 267 -4.85 12.94 -19.23
C VAL A 267 -5.46 12.42 -20.52
N GLU A 268 -4.61 11.96 -21.45
CA GLU A 268 -5.06 11.12 -22.54
C GLU A 268 -5.14 9.68 -22.08
N LYS A 269 -6.35 9.14 -22.08
CA LYS A 269 -6.58 7.71 -21.93
C LYS A 269 -6.10 7.01 -23.21
N GLN A 270 -5.12 6.13 -23.10
CA GLN A 270 -4.65 5.34 -24.25
C GLN A 270 -5.41 4.02 -24.32
N ASN A 271 -5.32 3.21 -23.27
CA ASN A 271 -5.93 1.88 -23.24
C ASN A 271 -6.41 1.54 -21.83
N LEU A 272 -7.51 0.78 -21.76
CA LEU A 272 -7.90 0.01 -20.59
C LEU A 272 -7.73 -1.46 -20.93
N ILE A 273 -6.78 -2.13 -20.26
CA ILE A 273 -6.49 -3.55 -20.47
C ILE A 273 -7.15 -4.33 -19.34
N LEU A 274 -8.02 -5.28 -19.70
CA LEU A 274 -8.63 -6.20 -18.75
C LEU A 274 -7.73 -7.44 -18.62
N ILE A 275 -7.30 -7.75 -17.40
CA ILE A 275 -6.42 -8.88 -17.12
C ILE A 275 -7.29 -10.10 -16.85
N ASN A 276 -7.21 -11.05 -17.79
CA ASN A 276 -7.92 -12.33 -17.89
C ASN A 276 -9.00 -12.55 -16.83
N LEU A 277 -10.23 -12.22 -17.24
CA LEU A 277 -11.46 -12.32 -16.49
C LEU A 277 -11.84 -13.81 -16.36
N ASP A 278 -11.32 -14.51 -15.35
CA ASP A 278 -12.12 -15.61 -14.80
C ASP A 278 -13.33 -14.94 -14.11
N SER A 279 -14.32 -14.53 -14.91
CA SER A 279 -15.50 -13.76 -14.49
C SER A 279 -16.46 -14.57 -13.63
N SER A 280 -16.00 -15.70 -13.10
CA SER A 280 -16.73 -16.44 -12.08
C SER A 280 -16.82 -15.54 -10.84
N PRO A 281 -18.02 -15.29 -10.29
CA PRO A 281 -18.20 -14.44 -9.10
C PRO A 281 -17.50 -15.00 -7.85
N SER A 282 -16.99 -16.24 -7.94
CA SER A 282 -16.15 -16.88 -6.94
C SER A 282 -14.71 -16.36 -6.89
N CYS A 283 -14.21 -15.61 -7.89
CA CYS A 283 -12.80 -15.20 -7.95
C CYS A 283 -12.66 -13.69 -7.78
N LEU A 284 -12.21 -13.24 -6.60
CA LEU A 284 -12.09 -11.83 -6.25
C LEU A 284 -10.63 -11.41 -6.15
N PRO A 285 -10.09 -10.59 -7.07
CA PRO A 285 -8.76 -10.05 -6.93
C PRO A 285 -8.76 -8.98 -5.84
N TYR A 286 -7.77 -9.03 -4.96
CA TYR A 286 -7.70 -8.12 -3.82
C TYR A 286 -6.40 -7.34 -3.72
N ARG A 287 -5.32 -7.83 -4.36
CA ARG A 287 -4.00 -7.18 -4.37
C ARG A 287 -3.38 -7.24 -5.76
N VAL A 288 -2.74 -6.15 -6.19
CA VAL A 288 -2.03 -6.07 -7.46
C VAL A 288 -0.60 -5.58 -7.24
N GLN A 289 0.36 -6.22 -7.90
CA GLN A 289 1.74 -5.77 -7.85
C GLN A 289 2.46 -5.92 -9.19
N LEU A 290 2.82 -4.80 -9.79
CA LEU A 290 3.75 -4.68 -10.91
C LEU A 290 5.19 -4.73 -10.42
N ASN A 291 6.02 -5.42 -11.20
CA ASN A 291 7.46 -5.39 -11.00
C ASN A 291 8.06 -4.05 -11.40
N SER A 292 9.33 -3.86 -11.06
CA SER A 292 10.05 -2.61 -11.33
C SER A 292 10.11 -2.23 -12.81
N LEU A 293 10.03 -3.20 -13.74
CA LEU A 293 10.02 -2.99 -15.19
C LEU A 293 8.61 -2.80 -15.80
N ALA A 294 7.56 -2.96 -14.98
CA ALA A 294 6.16 -2.93 -15.42
C ALA A 294 5.86 -3.86 -16.60
N ASN A 295 6.41 -5.09 -16.55
CA ASN A 295 6.18 -6.15 -17.54
C ASN A 295 5.77 -7.49 -16.91
N LEU A 296 5.81 -7.59 -15.58
CA LEU A 296 5.20 -8.66 -14.81
C LEU A 296 4.19 -8.04 -13.85
N LEU A 297 3.01 -8.65 -13.78
CA LEU A 297 1.93 -8.28 -12.88
C LEU A 297 1.59 -9.50 -12.05
N THR A 298 1.66 -9.35 -10.75
CA THR A 298 1.15 -10.33 -9.80
C THR A 298 -0.22 -9.88 -9.33
N VAL A 299 -1.20 -10.78 -9.34
CA VAL A 299 -2.53 -10.52 -8.79
C VAL A 299 -2.86 -11.63 -7.80
N SER A 300 -3.21 -11.25 -6.58
CA SER A 300 -3.71 -12.18 -5.56
C SER A 300 -5.22 -12.23 -5.61
N TYR A 301 -5.76 -13.44 -5.56
CA TYR A 301 -7.19 -13.73 -5.66
C TYR A 301 -7.67 -14.47 -4.42
N GLU A 302 -8.89 -14.16 -3.99
CA GLU A 302 -9.68 -14.96 -3.08
C GLU A 302 -10.73 -15.73 -3.87
N LEU A 303 -10.68 -17.05 -3.75
CA LEU A 303 -11.56 -17.99 -4.41
C LEU A 303 -12.59 -18.49 -3.41
N ILE A 304 -13.86 -18.18 -3.65
CA ILE A 304 -15.00 -18.59 -2.84
C ILE A 304 -15.69 -19.75 -3.55
N ALA A 305 -15.49 -20.97 -3.06
CA ALA A 305 -16.26 -22.13 -3.47
C ALA A 305 -17.46 -22.31 -2.53
N ASN A 306 -18.66 -22.24 -3.10
CA ASN A 306 -19.90 -22.53 -2.38
C ASN A 306 -20.28 -23.98 -2.66
N ASP A 307 -19.93 -24.89 -1.76
CA ASP A 307 -20.52 -26.23 -1.74
C ASP A 307 -21.82 -26.18 -0.94
N GLU A 308 -22.78 -27.07 -1.25
CA GLU A 308 -24.16 -27.07 -0.73
C GLU A 308 -24.30 -27.06 0.81
N GLN A 309 -23.20 -27.22 1.57
CA GLN A 309 -23.19 -27.15 3.04
C GLN A 309 -22.06 -26.29 3.64
N GLN A 310 -21.04 -25.87 2.89
CA GLN A 310 -19.90 -25.10 3.41
C GLN A 310 -19.31 -24.14 2.36
N GLN A 311 -19.09 -22.89 2.76
CA GLN A 311 -18.32 -21.91 1.98
C GLN A 311 -16.83 -22.10 2.27
N THR A 312 -16.06 -22.59 1.29
CA THR A 312 -14.61 -22.69 1.40
C THR A 312 -13.96 -21.51 0.68
N THR A 313 -13.00 -20.87 1.35
CA THR A 313 -12.21 -19.77 0.79
C THR A 313 -10.78 -20.24 0.60
N THR A 314 -10.33 -20.31 -0.66
CA THR A 314 -8.93 -20.55 -1.02
C THR A 314 -8.32 -19.27 -1.59
N ARG A 315 -6.99 -19.19 -1.64
CA ARG A 315 -6.29 -18.04 -2.20
C ARG A 315 -5.20 -18.48 -3.13
N ASP A 316 -5.12 -17.79 -4.26
CA ASP A 316 -4.17 -18.08 -5.31
C ASP A 316 -3.52 -16.78 -5.79
N VAL A 317 -2.25 -16.87 -6.17
CA VAL A 317 -1.51 -15.79 -6.80
C VAL A 317 -1.28 -16.15 -8.27
N LYS A 318 -1.78 -15.31 -9.18
CA LYS A 318 -1.51 -15.44 -10.61
C LYS A 318 -0.48 -14.40 -11.04
N VAL A 319 0.55 -14.86 -11.73
CA VAL A 319 1.59 -14.00 -12.32
C VAL A 319 1.34 -13.90 -13.82
N PHE A 320 1.19 -12.68 -14.30
CA PHE A 320 1.01 -12.33 -15.69
C PHE A 320 2.28 -11.70 -16.25
N GLN A 321 2.61 -12.02 -17.50
CA GLN A 321 3.74 -11.44 -18.22
C GLN A 321 3.25 -10.74 -19.48
N LEU A 322 3.75 -9.52 -19.70
CA LEU A 322 3.53 -8.79 -20.94
C LEU A 322 4.43 -9.37 -22.04
N LEU A 323 3.81 -10.02 -23.04
CA LEU A 323 4.47 -10.53 -24.25
C LEU A 323 3.75 -10.00 -25.48
N ASN A 324 4.50 -9.37 -26.39
CA ASN A 324 3.97 -8.84 -27.66
C ASN A 324 2.72 -7.95 -27.50
N GLY A 325 2.68 -7.14 -26.43
CA GLY A 325 1.56 -6.24 -26.13
C GLY A 325 0.41 -6.88 -25.35
N ASN A 326 0.42 -8.20 -25.15
CA ASN A 326 -0.64 -8.93 -24.44
C ASN A 326 -0.15 -9.45 -23.09
N TRP A 327 -1.01 -9.38 -22.07
CA TRP A 327 -0.74 -9.96 -20.77
C TRP A 327 -1.18 -11.41 -20.73
N ILE A 328 -0.22 -12.33 -20.58
CA ILE A 328 -0.49 -13.77 -20.53
C ILE A 328 -0.17 -14.32 -19.14
N ILE A 329 -0.93 -15.33 -18.70
CA ILE A 329 -0.63 -16.03 -17.44
C ILE A 329 0.68 -16.81 -17.63
N LYS A 330 1.64 -16.55 -16.74
CA LYS A 330 2.92 -17.26 -16.68
C LYS A 330 2.90 -18.38 -15.65
N THR A 331 2.29 -18.14 -14.50
CA THR A 331 2.29 -19.07 -13.37
C THR A 331 1.08 -18.81 -12.49
N ILE A 332 0.51 -19.88 -11.94
CA ILE A 332 -0.47 -19.84 -10.86
C ILE A 332 0.18 -20.54 -9.68
N THR A 333 0.19 -19.89 -8.53
CA THR A 333 0.75 -20.45 -7.30
C THR A 333 -0.33 -20.38 -6.23
N PRO A 334 -0.76 -21.52 -5.67
CA PRO A 334 -1.66 -21.49 -4.52
C PRO A 334 -0.95 -20.76 -3.37
N GLU A 335 -1.65 -19.83 -2.75
CA GLU A 335 -1.13 -19.09 -1.61
C GLU A 335 -1.35 -19.98 -0.38
N PRO A 336 -0.30 -20.61 0.20
CA PRO A 336 -0.46 -21.23 1.50
C PRO A 336 -0.88 -20.11 2.46
N ASN A 337 -2.02 -20.31 3.12
CA ASN A 337 -2.69 -19.44 4.11
C ASN A 337 -1.83 -18.26 4.61
N LEU A 338 -2.40 -17.03 4.70
CA LEU A 338 -2.08 -15.95 5.67
C LEU A 338 -1.95 -14.51 5.08
N ILE A 339 -2.97 -13.94 4.41
CA ILE A 339 -3.09 -12.46 4.26
C ILE A 339 -4.55 -12.00 4.38
N LYS A 340 -5.10 -11.81 5.59
CA LYS A 340 -6.51 -11.39 5.72
C LYS A 340 -6.72 -9.97 5.20
N ASP A 341 -7.69 -9.81 4.29
CA ASP A 341 -8.09 -8.51 3.74
C ASP A 341 -9.03 -7.71 4.63
N ILE A 342 -9.16 -6.43 4.25
CA ILE A 342 -9.99 -5.35 4.77
C ILE A 342 -11.45 -5.76 5.09
N GLN A 343 -12.01 -6.81 4.49
CA GLN A 343 -13.36 -7.29 4.87
C GLN A 343 -13.44 -7.74 6.33
N SER A 344 -12.34 -8.23 6.91
CA SER A 344 -12.26 -8.62 8.33
C SER A 344 -12.38 -7.44 9.31
N LEU A 345 -12.18 -6.19 8.84
CA LEU A 345 -12.45 -4.98 9.62
C LEU A 345 -13.95 -4.69 9.73
N LEU A 346 -14.78 -5.15 8.78
CA LEU A 346 -16.23 -5.01 8.84
C LEU A 346 -16.89 -6.07 9.73
N SER A 347 -16.19 -7.18 10.00
CA SER A 347 -16.70 -8.29 10.82
C SER A 347 -16.20 -8.27 12.28
N LEU A 348 -15.58 -7.19 12.75
CA LEU A 348 -15.29 -7.05 14.18
C LEU A 348 -16.62 -6.86 14.93
N PRO A 349 -16.96 -7.69 15.93
CA PRO A 349 -18.14 -7.47 16.73
C PRO A 349 -17.98 -6.11 17.42
N SER A 350 -18.98 -5.26 17.27
CA SER A 350 -19.14 -4.05 18.06
C SER A 350 -18.90 -4.39 19.52
N VAL A 351 -17.85 -3.82 20.11
CA VAL A 351 -17.63 -3.87 21.56
C VAL A 351 -18.91 -3.35 22.20
N GLN A 352 -19.67 -4.26 22.82
CA GLN A 352 -20.78 -3.89 23.69
C GLN A 352 -20.17 -3.08 24.82
N LEU A 353 -20.46 -1.77 24.82
CA LEU A 353 -20.28 -0.93 25.99
C LEU A 353 -21.20 -1.49 27.08
N ILE A 354 -20.59 -2.14 28.07
CA ILE A 354 -21.22 -2.44 29.36
C ILE A 354 -21.53 -1.08 30.00
N GLN A 355 -22.80 -0.87 30.35
CA GLN A 355 -23.24 0.20 31.27
C GLN A 355 -22.83 -0.12 32.70
#